data_AF-A0A1M3NGQ0-F1
#
_entry.id   AF-A0A1M3NGQ0-F1
#
_cell.length_a   1.000
_cell.length_b   1.000
_cell.length_c   1.000
_cell.angle_alpha   90.00
_cell.angle_beta   90.00
_cell.angle_gamma   90.00
#
_symmetry.space_group_name_H-M   'P 1'
#
loop_
_entity.id
_entity.type
_entity.pdbx_description
1 polymer ?
#
loop_
_entity_poly.entity_id
_entity_poly.type
_entity_poly.pdbx_seq_one_letter_code
_entity_poly.pdbx_strand_id
1 'polypeptide(L)'
;MIRHLPALTAQCVECAQDSECPVGKPKCFSREGKCVQCLGDPDCAGTATPFCKGQGKCVQCTTNAQCAAPNPICDGDECVQCRKDDDCTDPAKSRCRGKVCAAR
;
A
#
# COMPACT_ATOMS: atom_id res chain seq x y z
N MET A 1 -32.88 7.17 -11.67
CA MET A 1 -32.74 6.92 -10.21
C MET A 1 -32.84 5.42 -9.97
N ILE A 2 -31.86 4.64 -10.41
CA ILE A 2 -31.94 3.17 -10.30
C ILE A 2 -31.69 2.80 -8.85
N ARG A 3 -32.77 2.35 -8.19
CA ARG A 3 -32.80 1.80 -6.84
C ARG A 3 -32.18 0.40 -6.91
N HIS A 4 -31.03 0.19 -6.29
CA HIS A 4 -30.48 -1.14 -6.08
C HIS A 4 -31.13 -1.77 -4.85
N LEU A 5 -31.99 -2.77 -5.07
CA LEU A 5 -32.46 -3.85 -4.18
C LEU A 5 -33.13 -4.89 -5.09
N PRO A 6 -33.13 -6.23 -4.82
CA PRO A 6 -32.82 -6.93 -3.56
C PRO A 6 -32.04 -8.28 -3.71
N ALA A 7 -31.35 -8.75 -2.66
CA ALA A 7 -31.07 -10.18 -2.48
C ALA A 7 -31.00 -10.56 -0.99
N LEU A 8 -31.60 -11.70 -0.67
CA LEU A 8 -32.10 -12.17 0.63
C LEU A 8 -31.03 -12.75 1.59
N THR A 9 -29.91 -12.08 1.81
CA THR A 9 -29.00 -12.45 2.91
C THR A 9 -28.45 -11.21 3.58
N ALA A 10 -28.90 -10.96 4.81
CA ALA A 10 -28.41 -9.91 5.69
C ALA A 10 -26.95 -10.17 6.12
N GLN A 11 -26.00 -10.07 5.20
CA GLN A 11 -24.63 -9.73 5.56
C GLN A 11 -24.53 -8.21 5.56
N CYS A 12 -24.26 -7.62 6.73
CA CYS A 12 -23.90 -6.20 6.83
C CYS A 12 -22.55 -5.99 6.13
N VAL A 13 -22.60 -5.67 4.84
CA VAL A 13 -21.44 -5.22 4.08
C VAL A 13 -21.32 -3.71 4.18
N GLU A 14 -20.09 -3.22 4.22
CA GLU A 14 -19.76 -1.79 4.15
C GLU A 14 -20.10 -1.23 2.76
N CYS A 15 -19.97 -2.04 1.71
CA CYS A 15 -20.28 -1.67 0.33
C CYS A 15 -20.69 -2.87 -0.53
N ALA A 16 -21.47 -2.60 -1.56
CA ALA A 16 -21.73 -3.46 -2.71
C ALA A 16 -21.10 -2.89 -4.00
N GLN A 17 -20.86 -1.57 -4.07
CA GLN A 17 -20.26 -0.88 -5.21
C GLN A 17 -19.37 0.30 -4.80
N ASP A 18 -18.42 0.68 -5.66
CA ASP A 18 -17.42 1.74 -5.40
C ASP A 18 -18.03 3.07 -4.94
N SER A 19 -19.21 3.45 -5.47
CA SER A 19 -19.87 4.71 -5.13
C SER A 19 -20.39 4.81 -3.69
N GLU A 20 -20.47 3.69 -2.97
CA GLU A 20 -20.89 3.65 -1.56
C GLU A 20 -19.72 3.86 -0.60
N CYS A 21 -18.49 3.88 -1.13
CA CYS A 21 -17.30 4.01 -0.33
C CYS A 21 -16.82 5.47 -0.20
N PRO A 22 -16.18 5.82 0.94
CA PRO A 22 -15.65 7.17 1.17
C PRO A 22 -14.43 7.45 0.29
N VAL A 23 -14.13 8.74 0.07
CA VAL A 23 -13.00 9.21 -0.75
C VAL A 23 -11.65 8.61 -0.32
N GLY A 24 -11.47 8.32 0.97
CA GLY A 24 -10.23 7.72 1.49
C GLY A 24 -10.06 6.23 1.18
N LYS A 25 -11.13 5.53 0.76
CA LYS A 25 -11.16 4.09 0.43
C LYS A 25 -12.15 3.87 -0.73
N PRO A 26 -11.91 4.42 -1.92
CA PRO A 26 -12.94 4.58 -2.95
C PRO A 26 -13.38 3.27 -3.63
N LYS A 27 -12.76 2.13 -3.29
CA LYS A 27 -12.99 0.86 -3.98
C LYS A 27 -13.74 -0.11 -3.10
N CYS A 28 -14.75 -0.76 -3.67
CA CYS A 28 -15.49 -1.79 -2.98
C CYS A 28 -14.92 -3.17 -3.26
N PHE A 29 -14.35 -3.82 -2.25
CA PHE A 29 -13.98 -5.23 -2.34
C PHE A 29 -15.21 -6.10 -2.11
N SER A 30 -16.01 -6.26 -3.16
CA SER A 30 -17.32 -6.94 -3.12
C SER A 30 -17.29 -8.36 -2.56
N ARG A 31 -16.14 -9.05 -2.62
CA ARG A 31 -15.97 -10.40 -2.04
C ARG A 31 -16.07 -10.41 -0.51
N GLU A 32 -15.60 -9.36 0.15
CA GLU A 32 -15.72 -9.17 1.60
C GLU A 32 -16.74 -8.09 1.98
N GLY A 33 -17.23 -7.35 0.99
CA GLY A 33 -18.12 -6.21 1.19
C GLY A 33 -17.47 -5.10 2.00
N LYS A 34 -16.19 -4.80 1.75
CA LYS A 34 -15.41 -3.79 2.48
C LYS A 34 -14.90 -2.70 1.56
N CYS A 35 -14.84 -1.47 2.06
CA CYS A 35 -14.20 -0.38 1.35
C CYS A 35 -12.68 -0.44 1.52
N VAL A 36 -11.95 -0.36 0.42
CA VAL A 36 -10.49 -0.45 0.35
C VAL A 36 -9.93 0.68 -0.49
N GLN A 37 -8.63 0.96 -0.34
CA GLN A 37 -8.00 2.04 -1.10
C GLN A 37 -7.81 1.67 -2.57
N CYS A 38 -7.53 0.39 -2.83
CA CYS A 38 -7.18 -0.12 -4.13
C CYS A 38 -7.55 -1.59 -4.24
N LEU A 39 -7.87 -2.02 -5.46
CA LEU A 39 -7.98 -3.41 -5.87
C LEU A 39 -6.80 -3.83 -6.74
N GLY A 40 -6.08 -2.88 -7.31
CA GLY A 40 -4.80 -3.07 -7.99
C GLY A 40 -3.98 -1.78 -8.10
N ASP A 41 -2.76 -1.89 -8.59
CA ASP A 41 -1.81 -0.76 -8.73
C ASP A 41 -2.38 0.46 -9.49
N PRO A 42 -3.20 0.31 -10.56
CA PRO A 42 -3.77 1.47 -11.26
C PRO A 42 -4.64 2.37 -10.38
N ASP A 43 -5.26 1.84 -9.32
CA ASP A 43 -6.07 2.63 -8.39
C ASP A 43 -5.20 3.57 -7.52
N CYS A 44 -3.92 3.25 -7.39
CA CYS A 44 -2.94 4.01 -6.61
C CYS A 44 -2.08 4.95 -7.47
N ALA A 45 -2.27 4.95 -8.79
CA ALA A 45 -1.48 5.71 -9.73
C ALA A 45 -1.55 7.23 -9.46
N GLY A 46 -0.42 7.93 -9.67
CA GLY A 46 -0.34 9.38 -9.46
C GLY A 46 -0.25 9.81 -7.99
N THR A 47 -0.15 8.87 -7.05
CA THR A 47 0.11 9.15 -5.63
C THR A 47 1.56 8.85 -5.24
N ALA A 48 1.95 9.23 -4.01
CA ALA A 48 3.25 8.84 -3.44
C ALA A 48 3.35 7.33 -3.12
N THR A 49 2.25 6.60 -3.22
CA THR A 49 2.13 5.18 -2.89
C THR A 49 1.57 4.41 -4.10
N PRO A 50 2.34 4.18 -5.17
CA PRO A 50 1.80 3.76 -6.46
C PRO A 50 1.41 2.27 -6.55
N PHE A 51 1.70 1.46 -5.55
CA PHE A 51 1.43 0.02 -5.59
C PHE A 51 0.31 -0.36 -4.63
N CYS A 52 -0.52 -1.32 -5.04
CA CYS A 52 -1.56 -1.86 -4.19
C CYS A 52 -1.04 -3.11 -3.47
N LYS A 53 -0.98 -3.04 -2.14
CA LYS A 53 -0.64 -4.20 -1.32
C LYS A 53 -1.89 -5.04 -1.08
N GLY A 54 -1.96 -6.18 -1.75
CA GLY A 54 -3.16 -7.03 -1.73
C GLY A 54 -4.35 -6.31 -2.37
N GLN A 55 -5.54 -6.48 -1.80
CA GLN A 55 -6.75 -5.73 -2.21
C GLN A 55 -7.18 -4.77 -1.09
N GLY A 56 -6.30 -3.86 -0.65
CA GLY A 56 -6.52 -3.16 0.62
C GLY A 56 -5.98 -1.73 0.72
N LYS A 57 -4.71 -1.54 0.37
CA LYS A 57 -3.97 -0.33 0.73
C LYS A 57 -2.94 0.04 -0.33
N CYS A 58 -2.88 1.33 -0.65
CA CYS A 58 -1.80 1.86 -1.48
C CYS A 58 -0.52 2.00 -0.63
N VAL A 59 0.60 1.49 -1.14
CA VAL A 59 1.91 1.47 -0.50
C VAL A 59 2.98 1.99 -1.46
N GLN A 60 4.11 2.44 -0.91
CA GLN A 60 5.21 2.93 -1.71
C GLN A 60 5.91 1.78 -2.46
N CYS A 61 5.91 0.59 -1.88
CA CYS A 61 6.49 -0.61 -2.45
C CYS A 61 5.90 -1.87 -1.81
N THR A 62 5.92 -2.97 -2.55
CA THR A 62 5.70 -4.33 -2.07
C THR A 62 6.97 -5.20 -2.21
N THR A 63 7.93 -4.76 -3.01
CA THR A 63 9.20 -5.45 -3.31
C THR A 63 10.35 -4.45 -3.48
N ASN A 64 11.59 -4.90 -3.29
CA ASN A 64 12.77 -4.04 -3.46
C ASN A 64 12.94 -3.52 -4.89
N ALA A 65 12.45 -4.25 -5.90
CA ALA A 65 12.56 -3.86 -7.32
C ALA A 65 11.79 -2.57 -7.66
N GLN A 66 10.83 -2.20 -6.80
CA GLN A 66 10.02 -0.98 -6.94
C GLN A 66 10.67 0.23 -6.28
N CYS A 67 11.78 0.02 -5.56
CA CYS A 67 12.50 1.04 -4.83
C CYS A 67 13.76 1.44 -5.59
N ALA A 68 13.99 2.75 -5.74
CA ALA A 68 15.16 3.31 -6.43
C ALA A 68 16.14 3.96 -5.44
N ALA A 69 17.39 4.15 -5.88
CA ALA A 69 18.37 4.91 -5.09
C ALA A 69 17.83 6.32 -4.78
N PRO A 70 18.06 6.85 -3.57
CA PRO A 70 18.96 6.34 -2.52
C PRO A 70 18.35 5.29 -1.58
N ASN A 71 17.08 4.91 -1.76
CA ASN A 71 16.36 4.01 -0.86
C ASN A 71 15.99 2.70 -1.56
N PRO A 72 16.92 1.75 -1.79
CA PRO A 72 16.68 0.59 -2.65
C PRO A 72 15.92 -0.56 -1.98
N ILE A 73 15.59 -0.46 -0.69
CA ILE A 73 15.03 -1.57 0.08
C ILE A 73 13.58 -1.27 0.44
N CYS A 74 12.66 -2.19 0.17
CA CYS A 74 11.26 -2.04 0.54
C CYS A 74 10.99 -2.60 1.94
N ASP A 75 10.91 -1.76 2.97
CA ASP A 75 10.63 -2.21 4.34
C ASP A 75 9.15 -1.99 4.69
N GLY A 76 8.40 -3.10 4.78
CA GLY A 76 6.97 -3.10 5.03
C GLY A 76 6.16 -2.59 3.83
N ASP A 77 6.08 -1.26 3.72
CA ASP A 77 5.31 -0.49 2.73
C ASP A 77 6.10 0.74 2.20
N GLU A 78 7.35 0.93 2.64
CA GLU A 78 8.15 2.15 2.46
C GLU A 78 9.52 1.82 1.87
N CYS A 79 10.01 2.62 0.93
CA CYS A 79 11.38 2.47 0.45
C CYS A 79 12.36 3.15 1.41
N VAL A 80 13.26 2.34 1.95
CA VAL A 80 14.28 2.71 2.94
C VAL A 80 15.68 2.48 2.40
N GLN A 81 16.66 3.10 3.03
CA GLN A 81 18.06 2.88 2.69
C GLN A 81 18.58 1.55 3.26
N CYS A 82 18.12 1.17 4.45
CA CYS A 82 18.57 -0.02 5.17
C CYS A 82 17.47 -0.57 6.10
N ARG A 83 17.49 -1.88 6.35
CA ARG A 83 16.75 -2.54 7.45
C ARG A 83 17.68 -2.97 8.58
N LYS A 84 18.94 -3.28 8.25
CA LYS A 84 19.99 -3.69 9.18
C LYS A 84 21.34 -3.13 8.77
N ASP A 85 22.31 -3.17 9.68
CA ASP A 85 23.67 -2.65 9.47
C ASP A 85 24.34 -3.27 8.21
N ASP A 86 24.08 -4.55 7.91
CA ASP A 86 24.61 -5.24 6.71
C ASP A 86 24.16 -4.64 5.38
N ASP A 87 23.02 -3.94 5.35
CA ASP A 87 22.53 -3.30 4.14
C ASP A 87 23.37 -2.05 3.79
N CYS A 88 24.12 -1.54 4.76
CA CYS A 88 24.96 -0.36 4.62
C CYS A 88 26.40 -0.75 4.24
N THR A 89 26.66 -0.85 2.94
CA THR A 89 27.96 -1.26 2.39
C THR A 89 28.99 -0.14 2.33
N ASP A 90 28.58 1.11 2.55
CA ASP A 90 29.51 2.24 2.67
C ASP A 90 30.25 2.16 4.02
N PRO A 91 31.58 1.99 4.03
CA PRO A 91 32.35 1.90 5.27
C PRO A 91 32.24 3.17 6.13
N ALA A 92 31.99 4.34 5.54
CA ALA A 92 31.78 5.59 6.26
C ALA A 92 30.38 5.67 6.90
N LYS A 93 29.41 4.86 6.43
CA LYS A 93 28.02 4.85 6.90
C LYS A 93 27.53 3.44 7.21
N SER A 94 28.32 2.66 7.95
CA SER A 94 28.10 1.22 8.18
C SER A 94 26.98 0.85 9.18
N ARG A 95 26.20 1.81 9.68
CA ARG A 95 25.14 1.54 10.66
C ARG A 95 23.78 1.94 10.13
N CYS A 96 22.79 1.07 10.29
CA CYS A 96 21.41 1.40 9.99
C CYS A 96 20.75 2.07 11.20
N ARG A 97 20.45 3.37 11.08
CA ARG A 97 19.76 4.13 12.11
C ARG A 97 18.50 4.75 11.53
N GLY A 98 17.35 4.26 11.98
CA GLY A 98 16.06 4.80 11.58
C GLY A 98 15.87 4.76 10.06
N LYS A 99 16.15 3.61 9.44
CA LYS A 99 15.99 3.37 7.99
C LYS A 99 17.00 4.09 7.07
N VAL A 100 17.98 4.77 7.67
CA VAL A 100 19.04 5.52 6.97
C VAL A 100 20.41 4.98 7.38
N CYS A 101 21.31 4.82 6.42
CA CYS A 101 22.71 4.45 6.71
C CYS A 101 23.44 5.68 7.27
N ALA A 102 23.97 5.53 8.47
CA ALA A 102 24.68 6.54 9.23
C ALA A 102 26.07 6.05 9.62
N ALA A 103 26.96 7.00 9.92
CA ALA A 103 28.26 6.70 10.50
C ALA A 103 28.10 5.95 11.84
N ARG A 104 29.17 5.25 12.24
CA ARG A 104 29.24 4.59 13.55
C ARG A 104 29.02 5.57 14.70
#